data_AF-A0A2E6HVK2-F1
#
_entry.id   AF-A0A2E6HVK2-F1
#
_cell.length_a   1.000
_cell.length_b   1.000
_cell.length_c   1.000
_cell.angle_alpha   90.00
_cell.angle_beta   90.00
_cell.angle_gamma   90.00
#
_symmetry.space_group_name_H-M   'P 1'
#
loop_
_entity.id
_entity.type
_entity.pdbx_description
1 polymer ?
#
loop_
_entity_poly.entity_id
_entity_poly.type
_entity_poly.pdbx_seq_one_letter_code
_entity_poly.pdbx_strand_id
1 'polypeptide(L)' 'MPKVKKPKKGWFRPDRKKRRTGPVVKPSEKGLPPCPACGQWSMQRDNSKSELYCGSCGAIM' A
#
# COMPACT_ATOMS: atom_id res chain seq x y z
N MET A 1 -39.77 -32.26 17.97
CA MET A 1 -38.84 -31.12 17.85
C MET A 1 -39.54 -29.97 17.16
N PRO A 2 -39.71 -28.80 17.79
CA PRO A 2 -40.31 -27.66 17.10
C PRO A 2 -39.40 -27.22 15.94
N LYS A 3 -39.99 -27.03 14.76
CA LYS A 3 -39.30 -26.68 13.52
C LYS A 3 -39.01 -25.17 13.55
N VAL A 4 -37.81 -24.79 13.99
CA VAL A 4 -37.40 -23.38 14.09
C VAL A 4 -37.43 -22.75 12.69
N LYS A 5 -38.37 -21.83 12.47
CA LYS A 5 -38.57 -21.15 11.19
C LYS A 5 -37.48 -20.09 11.03
N LYS A 6 -36.67 -20.18 9.96
CA LYS A 6 -35.56 -19.25 9.72
C LYS A 6 -36.12 -17.81 9.53
N PRO A 7 -35.56 -16.80 10.21
CA PRO A 7 -36.01 -15.42 10.05
C PRO A 7 -35.78 -14.91 8.62
N LYS A 8 -36.71 -14.07 8.11
CA LYS A 8 -36.68 -13.53 6.73
C LYS A 8 -35.38 -12.76 6.42
N LYS A 9 -34.84 -12.02 7.39
CA LYS A 9 -33.61 -11.22 7.25
C LYS A 9 -32.33 -11.97 7.62
N GLY A 10 -32.42 -13.29 7.83
CA GLY A 10 -31.32 -14.08 8.38
C GLY A 10 -31.10 -13.83 9.87
N TRP A 11 -30.15 -14.57 10.46
CA TRP A 11 -29.75 -14.37 11.85
C TRP A 11 -28.87 -13.13 11.95
N PHE A 12 -29.00 -12.38 13.04
CA PHE A 12 -28.15 -11.22 13.32
C PHE A 12 -26.67 -11.63 13.25
N ARG A 13 -25.88 -10.92 12.44
CA ARG A 13 -24.43 -11.08 12.35
C ARG A 13 -23.79 -9.75 12.72
N PRO A 14 -22.86 -9.70 13.68
CA PRO A 14 -22.14 -8.47 14.00
C PRO A 14 -21.34 -8.00 12.79
N ASP A 15 -21.30 -6.68 12.59
CA ASP A 15 -20.53 -6.07 11.52
C ASP A 15 -19.04 -6.37 11.72
N ARG A 16 -18.42 -7.07 10.77
CA ARG A 16 -16.98 -7.36 10.85
C ARG A 16 -16.23 -6.08 10.53
N LYS A 17 -15.54 -5.52 11.53
CA LYS A 17 -14.64 -4.38 11.36
C LYS A 17 -13.72 -4.63 10.16
N LYS A 18 -13.85 -3.80 9.11
CA LYS A 18 -13.00 -3.90 7.92
C LYS A 18 -11.53 -3.79 8.36
N ARG A 19 -10.72 -4.80 8.04
CA ARG A 19 -9.26 -4.69 8.21
C ARG A 19 -8.81 -3.49 7.37
N ARG A 20 -8.16 -2.50 8.00
CA ARG A 20 -7.50 -1.42 7.28
C ARG A 20 -6.33 -2.03 6.53
N THR A 21 -6.58 -2.50 5.31
CA THR A 21 -5.53 -2.74 4.33
C THR A 21 -4.91 -1.39 4.03
N GLY A 22 -3.59 -1.32 4.00
CA GLY A 22 -2.85 -0.08 3.76
C GLY A 22 -3.24 0.59 2.44
N PRO A 23 -2.64 1.75 2.13
CA PRO A 23 -3.01 2.54 0.97
C PRO A 23 -3.07 1.70 -0.33
N VAL A 24 -4.21 1.78 -1.03
CA VAL A 24 -4.50 1.12 -2.32
C VAL A 24 -3.86 1.92 -3.46
N VAL A 25 -2.63 2.40 -3.29
CA VAL A 25 -1.86 2.93 -4.41
C VAL A 25 -1.03 1.78 -4.95
N LYS A 26 -1.03 1.60 -6.28
CA LYS A 26 0.04 0.84 -6.90
C LYS A 26 1.33 1.54 -6.45
N PRO A 27 2.27 0.85 -5.78
CA PRO A 27 3.59 1.45 -5.59
C PRO A 27 4.00 1.93 -6.98
N SER A 28 4.67 3.08 -7.09
CA SER A 28 5.27 3.48 -8.36
C SER A 28 5.89 2.23 -8.97
N GLU A 29 5.90 2.05 -10.30
CA GLU A 29 6.30 0.74 -10.85
C GLU A 29 7.71 0.27 -10.39
N LYS A 30 8.47 1.11 -9.66
CA LYS A 30 9.66 0.74 -8.89
C LYS A 30 9.73 1.17 -7.40
N GLY A 31 8.64 1.57 -6.74
CA GLY A 31 8.54 1.69 -5.27
C GLY A 31 9.62 2.52 -4.54
N LEU A 32 10.26 3.49 -5.19
CA LEU A 32 11.35 4.26 -4.59
C LEU A 32 10.79 5.41 -3.73
N PRO A 33 11.35 5.65 -2.53
CA PRO A 33 10.93 6.75 -1.66
C PRO A 33 11.25 8.11 -2.30
N PRO A 34 10.58 9.20 -1.87
CA PRO A 34 10.97 10.54 -2.27
C PRO A 34 12.41 10.83 -1.80
N CYS A 35 13.17 11.55 -2.62
CA CYS A 35 14.56 11.90 -2.29
C CYS A 35 14.61 12.73 -0.99
N PRO A 36 15.42 12.36 0.00
CA PRO A 36 15.50 13.11 1.27
C PRO A 36 16.14 14.50 1.12
N ALA A 37 16.86 14.76 0.04
CA ALA A 37 17.54 16.04 -0.20
C ALA A 37 16.63 17.07 -0.88
N CYS A 38 15.78 16.66 -1.83
CA CYS A 38 14.95 17.59 -2.61
C CYS A 38 13.44 17.31 -2.57
N GLY A 39 13.01 16.23 -1.92
CA GLY A 39 11.60 15.83 -1.82
C GLY A 39 10.98 15.34 -3.12
N GLN A 40 11.72 15.31 -4.23
CA GLN A 40 11.21 14.85 -5.52
C GLN A 40 11.20 13.32 -5.63
N TRP A 41 10.23 12.81 -6.39
CA TRP A 41 10.03 11.37 -6.66
C TRP A 41 10.84 10.90 -7.86
N SER A 42 12.13 11.21 -7.86
CA SER A 42 13.06 10.92 -8.96
C SER A 42 14.24 10.08 -8.52
N MET A 43 14.11 9.36 -7.40
CA MET A 43 15.11 8.34 -7.05
C MET A 43 15.11 7.23 -8.09
N GLN A 44 16.31 6.84 -8.49
CA GLN A 44 16.65 5.80 -9.46
C GLN A 44 17.68 4.88 -8.81
N ARG A 45 17.57 3.59 -9.09
CA ARG A 45 18.56 2.59 -8.65
C ARG A 45 19.49 2.33 -9.81
N ASP A 46 20.78 2.53 -9.59
CA ASP A 46 21.77 2.17 -10.59
C ASP A 46 22.03 0.67 -10.52
N ASN A 47 21.66 -0.06 -11.57
CA ASN A 47 21.79 -1.53 -11.58
C ASN A 47 23.25 -2.00 -11.56
N SER A 48 24.18 -1.12 -11.96
CA SER A 48 25.62 -1.41 -12.04
C SER A 48 26.32 -1.31 -10.68
N LYS A 49 25.89 -0.37 -9.84
CA LYS A 49 26.55 -0.03 -8.57
C LYS A 49 25.71 -0.33 -7.33
N SER A 50 24.47 -0.76 -7.52
CA SER A 50 23.47 -0.99 -6.44
C SER A 50 23.15 0.24 -5.58
N GLU A 51 23.69 1.40 -5.92
CA GLU A 51 23.49 2.71 -5.29
C GLU A 51 22.16 3.34 -5.71
N LEU A 52 21.61 4.18 -4.83
CA LEU A 52 20.36 4.88 -5.06
C LEU A 52 20.64 6.36 -5.29
N TYR A 53 20.41 6.85 -6.51
CA TYR A 53 20.65 8.25 -6.85
C TYR A 53 19.37 8.97 -7.22
N CYS A 54 19.27 10.26 -6.92
CA CYS A 54 18.16 11.09 -7.36
C CYS A 54 18.49 11.74 -8.71
N GLY A 55 17.70 11.44 -9.73
CA GLY A 55 17.87 12.02 -11.08
C GLY A 55 17.60 13.53 -11.18
N SER A 56 16.96 14.14 -10.17
CA SER A 56 16.68 15.59 -10.17
C SER A 56 17.77 16.42 -9.49
N CYS A 57 18.27 15.98 -8.35
CA CYS A 57 19.26 16.74 -7.57
C CYS A 57 20.66 16.12 -7.58
N GLY A 58 20.84 14.93 -8.17
CA GLY A 58 22.12 14.23 -8.22
C GLY A 58 22.60 13.67 -6.87
N ALA A 59 21.77 13.72 -5.82
CA ALA A 59 22.12 13.16 -4.52
C ALA A 59 22.21 11.63 -4.61
N ILE A 60 23.32 11.06 -4.15
CA ILE A 60 23.61 9.63 -4.11
C ILE A 60 23.54 9.15 -2.64
N MET A 61 22.84 8.05 -2.39
CA MET A 61 22.77 7.31 -1.11
C MET A 61 23.26 5.88 -1.28
#